data_AF-A0A7X7IQX7-F1
#
_entry.id   AF-A0A7X7IQX7-F1
#
_cell.length_a   1.000
_cell.length_b   1.000
_cell.length_c   1.000
_cell.angle_alpha   90.00
_cell.angle_beta   90.00
_cell.angle_gamma   90.00
#
_symmetry.space_group_name_H-M   'P 1'
#
loop_
_entity.id
_entity.type
_entity.pdbx_description
1 polymer ?
#
loop_
_entity_poly.entity_id
_entity_poly.type
_entity_poly.pdbx_seq_one_letter_code
_entity_poly.pdbx_strand_id
1 'polypeptide(L)' 'AMRAVAKEEKCPVVDLHAASVELFNRLGDEGSADLSNKPGDRTHFSEKGARTMVRLVMEQLPKVEPTLRAYVKKDAGGD' A
#
# COMPACT_ATOMS: atom_id res chain seq x y z
N ALA A 1 -10.80 -12.35 6.02
CA ALA A 1 -10.12 -12.62 7.30
C ALA A 1 -9.69 -11.32 8.01
N MET A 2 -8.70 -10.57 7.50
CA MET A 2 -8.13 -9.39 8.18
C MET A 2 -9.15 -8.34 8.65
N ARG A 3 -10.11 -7.94 7.80
CA ARG A 3 -11.18 -7.00 8.18
C ARG A 3 -12.08 -7.48 9.34
N ALA A 4 -12.32 -8.80 9.43
CA ALA A 4 -13.13 -9.37 10.49
C ALA A 4 -12.39 -9.35 11.82
N VAL A 5 -11.10 -9.73 11.81
CA VAL A 5 -10.21 -9.65 12.97
C VAL A 5 -10.10 -8.21 13.47
N ALA A 6 -9.94 -7.24 12.57
CA ALA A 6 -9.85 -5.86 12.99
C ALA A 6 -11.14 -5.32 13.64
N LYS A 7 -12.30 -5.82 13.19
CA LYS A 7 -13.59 -5.52 13.84
C LYS A 7 -13.67 -6.13 15.24
N GLU A 8 -13.20 -7.37 15.41
CA GLU A 8 -13.15 -8.07 16.70
C GLU A 8 -12.23 -7.35 17.71
N GLU A 9 -11.02 -7.01 17.26
CA GLU A 9 -9.99 -6.35 18.05
C GLU A 9 -10.16 -4.83 18.16
N LYS A 10 -11.18 -4.28 17.50
CA LYS A 10 -11.46 -2.83 17.44
C LYS A 10 -10.26 -2.00 16.98
N CYS A 11 -9.48 -2.52 16.02
CA CYS A 11 -8.31 -1.84 15.49
C CYS A 11 -8.58 -1.25 14.09
N PRO A 12 -7.97 -0.11 13.74
CA PRO A 12 -8.12 0.48 12.42
C PRO A 12 -7.46 -0.38 11.33
N VAL A 13 -7.99 -0.29 10.11
CA VAL A 13 -7.52 -1.06 8.95
C VAL A 13 -7.05 -0.12 7.85
N VAL A 14 -5.79 -0.28 7.45
CA VAL A 14 -5.34 0.11 6.10
C VAL A 14 -5.55 -1.10 5.20
N ASP A 15 -6.53 -1.03 4.28
CA ASP A 15 -6.72 -2.13 3.32
C ASP A 15 -5.82 -1.93 2.11
N LEU A 16 -4.56 -2.34 2.28
CA LEU A 16 -3.58 -2.33 1.21
C LEU A 16 -3.94 -3.33 0.09
N HIS A 17 -4.65 -4.42 0.39
CA HIS A 17 -5.02 -5.39 -0.63
C HIS A 17 -6.00 -4.78 -1.64
N ALA A 18 -7.07 -4.15 -1.16
CA ALA A 18 -8.04 -3.48 -2.02
C ALA A 18 -7.37 -2.38 -2.87
N ALA A 19 -6.57 -1.51 -2.24
CA ALA A 19 -5.90 -0.40 -2.93
C ALA A 19 -4.86 -0.88 -3.96
N SER A 20 -4.08 -1.91 -3.62
CA SER A 20 -3.10 -2.48 -4.57
C SER A 20 -3.79 -3.20 -5.73
N VAL A 21 -4.87 -3.95 -5.49
CA VAL A 21 -5.66 -4.56 -6.57
C VAL A 21 -6.19 -3.50 -7.53
N GLU A 22 -6.73 -2.39 -7.03
CA GLU A 22 -7.17 -1.28 -7.87
C GLU A 22 -6.01 -0.71 -8.71
N LEU A 23 -4.84 -0.50 -8.10
CA LEU A 23 -3.65 -0.06 -8.80
C LEU A 23 -3.23 -1.02 -9.92
N PHE A 24 -3.08 -2.32 -9.61
CA PHE A 24 -2.62 -3.32 -10.56
C PHE A 24 -3.63 -3.52 -11.69
N ASN A 25 -4.94 -3.47 -11.40
CA ASN A 25 -5.98 -3.52 -12.43
C ASN A 25 -5.90 -2.32 -13.38
N ARG A 26 -5.59 -1.13 -12.87
CA ARG A 26 -5.43 0.08 -13.67
C ARG A 26 -4.17 0.06 -14.53
N LEU A 27 -3.06 -0.51 -14.03
CA LEU A 27 -1.77 -0.56 -14.73
C LEU A 27 -1.69 -1.71 -15.74
N GLY A 28 -2.38 -2.82 -15.49
CA GLY A 28 -2.22 -4.06 -16.25
C GLY A 28 -0.86 -4.71 -16.05
N ASP A 29 -0.64 -5.85 -16.73
CA ASP A 29 0.58 -6.63 -16.58
C ASP A 29 1.83 -5.86 -17.08
N GLU A 30 1.73 -5.17 -18.22
CA GLU A 30 2.86 -4.40 -18.77
C GLU A 30 3.19 -3.17 -17.92
N GLY A 31 2.18 -2.38 -17.53
CA GLY A 31 2.38 -1.17 -16.74
C GLY A 31 2.84 -1.40 -15.31
N SER A 32 2.75 -2.66 -14.83
CA SER A 32 3.19 -3.05 -13.50
C SER A 32 4.43 -3.95 -13.48
N ALA A 33 5.02 -4.25 -14.65
CA ALA A 33 6.14 -5.18 -14.77
C ALA A 33 7.37 -4.77 -13.94
N ASP A 34 7.63 -3.47 -13.80
CA ASP A 34 8.76 -2.93 -13.03
C ASP A 34 8.48 -2.78 -11.52
N LEU A 35 7.27 -3.15 -11.07
CA LEU A 35 6.94 -3.21 -9.65
C LEU A 35 7.36 -4.54 -9.02
N SER A 36 7.66 -5.57 -9.83
CA SER A 36 8.20 -6.85 -9.39
C SER A 36 9.73 -6.85 -9.40
N ASN A 37 10.35 -7.60 -8.50
CA ASN A 37 11.82 -7.71 -8.40
C ASN A 37 12.47 -8.32 -9.66
N LYS A 38 11.75 -9.15 -10.41
CA LYS A 38 12.19 -9.78 -11.65
C LYS A 38 10.99 -10.19 -12.53
N PRO A 39 11.18 -10.37 -13.84
CA PRO A 39 10.13 -10.82 -14.74
C PRO A 39 9.49 -12.13 -14.27
N GLY A 40 8.15 -12.17 -14.25
CA GLY A 40 7.37 -13.35 -13.86
C GLY A 40 7.25 -13.57 -12.34
N ASP A 41 7.92 -12.80 -11.49
CA ASP A 41 7.69 -12.83 -10.05
C ASP A 41 6.41 -12.04 -9.71
N ARG A 42 5.47 -12.70 -9.02
CA ARG A 42 4.17 -12.13 -8.65
C ARG A 42 4.04 -11.90 -7.14
N THR A 43 5.13 -12.09 -6.39
CA THR A 43 5.12 -12.07 -4.93
C THR A 43 6.08 -11.02 -4.36
N HIS A 44 7.26 -10.86 -4.97
CA HIS A 44 8.31 -9.98 -4.46
C HIS A 44 8.36 -8.67 -5.23
N PHE A 45 8.21 -7.56 -4.52
CA PHE A 45 8.32 -6.23 -5.11
C PHE A 45 9.78 -5.85 -5.42
N SER A 46 9.97 -5.06 -6.48
CA SER A 46 11.18 -4.24 -6.65
C SER A 46 11.22 -3.12 -5.63
N GLU A 47 12.31 -2.34 -5.58
CA GLU A 47 12.34 -1.11 -4.77
C GLU A 47 11.20 -0.16 -5.16
N LYS A 48 10.96 0.02 -6.47
CA LYS A 48 9.87 0.84 -6.99
C LYS A 48 8.51 0.29 -6.53
N GLY A 49 8.31 -1.02 -6.61
CA GLY A 49 7.10 -1.67 -6.12
C GLY A 49 6.86 -1.45 -4.63
N ALA A 50 7.90 -1.63 -3.81
CA ALA A 50 7.83 -1.41 -2.37
C ALA A 50 7.48 0.05 -2.03
N ARG A 51 8.15 1.02 -2.66
CA ARG A 51 7.84 2.46 -2.49
C ARG A 51 6.41 2.79 -2.94
N THR A 52 5.91 2.12 -3.98
CA THR A 52 4.53 2.28 -4.45
C THR A 52 3.53 1.78 -3.41
N MET A 53 3.78 0.61 -2.79
CA MET A 53 2.95 0.12 -1.69
C MET A 53 2.98 1.05 -0.47
N VAL A 54 4.15 1.60 -0.12
CA VAL A 54 4.28 2.58 0.97
C VAL A 54 3.40 3.80 0.73
N ARG A 55 3.33 4.33 -0.51
CA ARG A 55 2.45 5.46 -0.85
C ARG A 55 0.98 5.13 -0.58
N LEU A 56 0.50 3.97 -1.02
CA LEU A 56 -0.88 3.52 -0.76
C LEU A 56 -1.19 3.42 0.74
N VAL A 57 -0.23 2.94 1.54
CA VAL A 57 -0.37 2.91 3.01
C VAL A 57 -0.44 4.33 3.57
N MET A 58 0.48 5.22 3.17
CA MET A 58 0.56 6.59 3.71
C MET A 58 -0.62 7.48 3.30
N GLU A 59 -1.28 7.20 2.17
CA GLU A 59 -2.52 7.89 1.77
C GLU A 59 -3.72 7.54 2.67
N GLN A 60 -3.72 6.35 3.28
CA GLN A 60 -4.82 5.85 4.11
C GLN A 60 -4.54 6.00 5.60
N LEU A 61 -3.32 5.72 6.06
CA LEU A 61 -2.92 5.69 7.46
C LEU A 61 -3.39 6.91 8.28
N PRO A 62 -3.13 8.19 7.88
CA PRO A 62 -3.58 9.36 8.64
C PRO A 62 -5.09 9.58 8.63
N LYS A 63 -5.84 8.89 7.74
CA LYS A 63 -7.30 8.95 7.69
C LYS A 63 -7.91 7.92 8.64
N VAL A 64 -7.37 6.71 8.65
CA VAL A 64 -7.89 5.60 9.47
C VAL A 64 -7.41 5.64 10.91
N GLU A 65 -6.24 6.23 11.17
CA GLU A 65 -5.70 6.46 12.50
C GLU A 65 -5.17 7.91 12.62
N PRO A 66 -6.05 8.88 12.94
CA PRO A 66 -5.68 10.28 13.03
C PRO A 66 -4.61 10.60 14.08
N THR A 67 -4.45 9.78 15.12
CA THR A 67 -3.43 10.00 16.16
C THR A 67 -2.01 9.85 15.61
N LEU A 68 -1.84 9.11 14.51
CA LEU A 68 -0.54 8.91 13.87
C LEU A 68 -0.11 10.08 12.99
N ARG A 69 -0.98 11.06 12.70
CA ARG A 69 -0.67 12.21 11.82
C ARG A 69 0.58 12.98 12.23
N ALA A 70 0.84 13.12 13.53
CA ALA A 70 2.00 13.85 14.04
C ALA A 70 3.33 13.14 13.72
N TYR A 71 3.30 11.83 13.44
CA TYR A 71 4.48 11.03 13.14
C TYR A 71 4.69 10.79 11.64
N VAL A 72 3.70 11.13 10.81
CA VAL A 72 3.82 11.09 9.35
C VAL A 72 4.57 12.34 8.90
N LYS A 73 5.78 12.15 8.33
CA LYS A 73 6.51 13.25 7.71
C LYS A 73 5.63 13.85 6.61
N LYS A 74 5.52 15.19 6.59
CA LYS A 74 4.77 15.91 5.55
C LYS A 74 5.37 15.75 4.15
N ASP A 75 6.60 15.25 4.08
CA ASP A 75 7.36 15.10 2.84
C ASP A 75 7.55 13.61 2.53
N ALA A 76 6.57 13.04 1.83
CA ALA A 76 6.75 11.80 1.06
C ALA A 76 6.73 12.09 -0.46
N GLY A 77 6.98 13.34 -0.84
CA GLY A 77 7.49 13.70 -2.17
C GLY A 77 8.99 13.45 -2.16
N GLY A 78 9.44 12.48 -2.94
CA GLY A 78 10.85 12.12 -3.00
C GLY A 78 11.72 13.21 -3.62
N ASP A 79 12.94 13.29 -3.12
CA ASP A 79 14.14 13.44 -3.95
C ASP A 79 14.84 12.08 -4.02
#